data_AF-A0A9E3WW52-F1
#
_entry.id   AF-A0A9E3WW52-F1
#
_cell.length_a   1.000
_cell.length_b   1.000
_cell.length_c   1.000
_cell.angle_alpha   90.00
_cell.angle_beta   90.00
_cell.angle_gamma   90.00
#
_symmetry.space_group_name_H-M   'P 1'
#
loop_
_entity.id
_entity.type
_entity.pdbx_description
1 polymer ?
#
loop_
_entity_poly.entity_id
_entity_poly.type
_entity_poly.pdbx_seq_one_letter_code
_entity_poly.pdbx_strand_id
1 'polypeptide(L)' 'AQAAAWHLQDGLTWQQLAAKEKVHLSNGYVEMYFNRGNIALALKAVQVAGERAEKRESDSPGEQAQGAE' A
#
# COMPACT_ATOMS: atom_id res chain seq x y z
N ALA A 1 -2.84 -7.27 1.44
CA ALA A 1 -2.77 -5.98 0.73
C ALA A 1 -1.41 -5.82 0.01
N GLN A 2 -1.20 -6.59 -1.06
CA GLN A 2 0.09 -6.62 -1.76
C GLN A 2 0.31 -5.42 -2.69
N ALA A 3 -0.77 -4.87 -3.27
CA ALA A 3 -0.72 -3.63 -4.05
C ALA A 3 -0.28 -2.41 -3.22
N ALA A 4 -0.75 -2.30 -1.97
CA ALA A 4 -0.33 -1.23 -1.06
C ALA A 4 1.16 -1.33 -0.72
N ALA A 5 1.67 -2.55 -0.51
CA ALA A 5 3.08 -2.78 -0.26
C ALA A 5 3.94 -2.34 -1.45
N TRP A 6 3.56 -2.71 -2.68
CA TRP A 6 4.29 -2.26 -3.88
C TRP A 6 4.17 -0.77 -4.15
N HIS A 7 3.04 -0.14 -3.82
CA HIS A 7 2.92 1.32 -3.93
C HIS A 7 3.89 2.05 -2.98
N LEU A 8 3.98 1.59 -1.73
CA LEU A 8 4.81 2.21 -0.70
C LEU A 8 6.31 1.86 -0.84
N GLN A 9 6.62 0.67 -1.35
CA GLN A 9 8.00 0.16 -1.40
C GLN A 9 8.68 0.35 -2.76
N ASP A 10 7.97 0.13 -3.86
CA ASP A 10 8.51 0.28 -5.23
C ASP A 10 8.17 1.65 -5.85
N GLY A 11 7.31 2.46 -5.22
CA GLY A 11 6.85 3.73 -5.78
C GLY A 11 5.94 3.59 -7.01
N LEU A 12 5.44 2.38 -7.26
CA LEU A 12 4.55 2.09 -8.40
C LEU A 12 3.23 2.85 -8.24
N THR A 13 2.80 3.57 -9.28
CA THR A 13 1.50 4.24 -9.26
C THR A 13 0.35 3.24 -9.35
N TRP A 14 -0.82 3.58 -8.81
CA TRP A 14 -2.01 2.73 -8.88
C TRP A 14 -2.38 2.33 -10.30
N GLN A 15 -2.10 3.20 -11.28
CA GLN A 15 -2.34 2.92 -12.69
C GLN A 15 -1.36 1.88 -13.25
N GLN A 16 -0.09 1.91 -12.82
CA GLN A 16 0.90 0.89 -13.18
C GLN A 16 0.59 -0.45 -12.53
N LEU A 17 0.10 -0.44 -11.28
CA LEU A 17 -0.39 -1.64 -10.59
C LEU A 17 -1.63 -2.22 -11.28
N ALA A 18 -2.52 -1.36 -11.79
CA ALA A 18 -3.70 -1.76 -12.56
C ALA A 18 -3.33 -2.35 -13.92
N ALA A 19 -2.23 -1.92 -14.53
CA ALA A 19 -1.75 -2.46 -15.80
C ALA A 19 -0.84 -3.70 -15.63
N LYS A 20 -0.55 -4.12 -14.39
CA LYS A 20 0.38 -5.22 -14.13
C LYS A 20 -0.29 -6.56 -14.41
N GLU A 21 0.06 -7.14 -15.55
CA GLU A 21 -0.34 -8.50 -15.93
C GLU A 21 0.45 -9.53 -15.10
N LYS A 22 -0.26 -10.49 -14.50
CA LYS A 22 0.32 -11.57 -13.70
C LYS A 22 0.66 -12.76 -14.58
N VAL A 23 -0.29 -13.16 -15.41
CA VAL A 23 -0.12 -14.27 -16.34
C VAL A 23 -0.72 -13.84 -17.66
N HIS A 24 0.07 -13.97 -18.72
CA HIS A 24 -0.41 -13.91 -20.09
C HIS A 24 -0.26 -15.30 -20.69
N LEU A 25 -1.37 -16.02 -20.86
CA LEU A 25 -1.38 -17.34 -21.50
C LEU A 25 -1.48 -17.15 -23.02
N SER A 26 -0.78 -17.99 -23.79
CA SER A 26 -0.80 -17.96 -25.27
C SER A 26 -2.18 -18.24 -25.89
N ASN A 27 -3.17 -18.63 -25.09
CA ASN A 27 -4.57 -18.80 -25.50
C ASN A 27 -5.39 -17.50 -25.44
N GLY A 28 -4.76 -16.35 -25.14
CA GLY A 28 -5.42 -15.05 -25.03
C GLY A 28 -6.02 -14.77 -23.65
N TYR A 29 -5.83 -15.66 -22.67
CA TYR A 29 -6.22 -15.39 -21.29
C TYR A 29 -5.17 -14.54 -20.58
N VAL A 30 -5.63 -13.40 -20.04
CA VAL A 30 -4.81 -12.49 -19.24
C VAL A 30 -5.34 -12.49 -17.81
N GLU A 31 -4.51 -12.95 -16.88
CA GLU A 31 -4.73 -12.78 -15.45
C GLU A 31 -3.99 -11.53 -14.98
N MET A 32 -4.71 -10.56 -14.42
CA MET A 32 -4.10 -9.36 -13.84
C MET A 32 -3.68 -9.62 -12.39
N TYR A 33 -2.58 -9.02 -11.92
CA TYR A 33 -2.17 -9.14 -10.51
C TYR A 33 -3.23 -8.57 -9.57
N PHE A 34 -3.88 -7.49 -9.99
CA PHE A 34 -4.92 -6.82 -9.21
C PHE A 34 -6.11 -6.51 -10.10
N ASN A 35 -7.29 -6.96 -9.67
CA ASN A 35 -8.56 -6.47 -10.20
C ASN A 35 -8.90 -5.11 -9.53
N ARG A 36 -9.80 -4.32 -10.13
CA ARG A 36 -10.24 -3.01 -9.64
C ARG A 36 -10.62 -3.01 -8.16
N GLY A 37 -11.27 -4.07 -7.67
CA GLY A 37 -11.63 -4.22 -6.26
C GLY A 37 -10.43 -4.29 -5.31
N ASN A 38 -9.35 -4.98 -5.73
CA ASN A 38 -8.12 -5.08 -4.92
C ASN A 38 -7.40 -3.72 -4.85
N ILE A 39 -7.44 -2.95 -5.92
CA ILE A 39 -6.86 -1.61 -5.97
C ILE A 39 -7.66 -0.66 -5.08
N ALA A 40 -8.99 -0.69 -5.13
CA ALA A 40 -9.85 0.10 -4.26
C ALA A 40 -9.62 -0.20 -2.77
N LEU A 41 -9.48 -1.49 -2.42
CA LEU A 41 -9.15 -1.89 -1.06
C LEU A 41 -7.76 -1.40 -0.62
N ALA A 42 -6.77 -1.51 -1.51
CA ALA A 42 -5.41 -1.03 -1.23
C ALA A 42 -5.35 0.49 -1.06
N LEU A 43 -6.07 1.25 -1.89
CA LEU A 43 -6.23 2.70 -1.75
C LEU A 43 -6.80 3.08 -0.38
N LYS A 44 -7.88 2.40 0.05
CA LYS A 44 -8.48 2.63 1.35
C LYS A 44 -7.51 2.29 2.49
N ALA A 45 -6.78 1.19 2.36
CA ALA A 45 -5.79 0.79 3.37
C ALA A 45 -4.65 1.82 3.50
N VAL A 46 -4.15 2.35 2.38
CA VAL A 46 -3.11 3.39 2.38
C VAL A 46 -3.62 4.70 2.98
N GLN A 47 -4.84 5.13 2.65
CA GLN A 47 -5.46 6.32 3.28
C GLN A 47 -5.54 6.16 4.80
N VAL A 48 -6.12 5.06 5.29
CA VAL A 48 -6.26 4.83 6.73
C VAL A 48 -4.90 4.71 7.42
N ALA A 49 -3.90 4.12 6.75
CA ALA A 49 -2.55 4.05 7.27
C ALA A 49 -1.89 5.44 7.36
N GLY A 50 -2.09 6.30 6.35
CA GLY A 50 -1.64 7.69 6.34
C GLY A 50 -2.28 8.50 7.47
N GLU A 51 -3.61 8.48 7.57
CA GLU A 51 -4.34 9.17 8.65
C GLU A 51 -3.86 8.73 10.05
N ARG A 52 -3.56 7.44 10.22
CA ARG A 52 -3.02 6.90 11.48
C ARG A 52 -1.58 7.31 11.72
N ALA A 53 -0.76 7.42 10.68
CA ALA A 53 0.62 7.88 10.78
C ALA A 53 0.66 9.37 11.16
N GLU A 54 -0.13 10.22 10.51
CA GLU A 54 -0.25 11.64 10.82
C GLU A 54 -0.78 11.86 12.26
N LYS A 55 -1.76 11.06 12.67
CA LYS A 55 -2.27 11.10 14.05
C LYS A 55 -1.22 10.66 15.09
N ARG A 56 -0.34 9.70 14.75
CA ARG A 56 0.78 9.28 15.61
C ARG A 56 1.92 10.29 15.65
N GLU A 57 2.15 11.01 14.56
CA GLU A 57 3.14 12.10 14.55
C GLU A 57 2.66 13.28 15.41
N SER A 58 1.36 13.59 15.36
CA SER A 58 0.73 14.56 16.28
C SER A 58 0.66 14.08 17.74
N ASP A 59 0.63 12.77 17.96
CA ASP A 59 0.68 12.11 19.28
C ASP A 59 2.08 11.55 19.55
N SER A 60 3.13 12.28 19.14
CA SER A 60 4.48 12.04 19.63
C SER A 60 4.70 12.87 20.90
N PRO A 61 4.48 12.32 22.11
CA PRO A 61 5.25 12.77 23.25
C PRO A 61 6.69 12.42 22.91
N GLY A 62 7.45 13.41 22.43
CA GLY A 62 8.87 13.23 22.20
C GLY A 62 9.53 12.66 23.46
N GLU A 63 10.50 11.76 23.26
CA GLU A 63 11.67 11.70 24.15
C GLU A 63 11.34 11.76 25.65
N GLN A 64 10.49 10.86 26.18
CA GLN A 64 10.35 10.72 27.62
C GLN A 64 10.47 9.25 28.03
N ALA A 65 11.49 9.01 28.85
CA ALA A 65 11.80 7.79 29.58
C ALA A 65 12.55 6.69 28.80
N GLN A 66 13.88 6.80 28.78
CA GLN A 66 14.77 5.70 29.18
C GLN A 66 16.16 6.27 29.50
N GLY A 67 16.44 6.45 30.79
CA GLY A 67 17.70 7.00 31.28
C GLY A 67 17.63 7.56 32.70
N ALA A 68 16.87 6.93 33.58
CA ALA A 68 17.10 7.04 35.02
C ALA A 68 17.36 5.62 35.48
N GLU A 69 18.62 5.32 35.82
CA GLU A 69 19.11 4.43 36.89
C GLU A 69 20.63 4.35 36.84
#